data_AF-A0A814FS92-F1
#
_entry.id   AF-A0A814FS92-F1
#
_cell.length_a   1.000
_cell.length_b   1.000
_cell.length_c   1.000
_cell.angle_alpha   90.00
_cell.angle_beta   90.00
_cell.angle_gamma   90.00
#
_symmetry.space_group_name_H-M   'P 1'
#
loop_
_entity.id
_entity.type
_entity.pdbx_description
1 polymer ?
#
loop_
_entity_poly.entity_id
_entity_poly.type
_entity_poly.pdbx_seq_one_letter_code
_entity_poly.pdbx_strand_id
1 'polypeptide(L)'
;MMTFEVSHRGILLNELDGLTTDRNDLQAKLNEVASNKQPSKHFLAQIDEWQPTTIAKVEQAAELARRQVFKITNSKWEEITRQFQTLSQELKELQDKKGVVEQDLIRLKQEIHQLNEDLKQVAQSSTIELNMEQSDKIVWQHMIYVEEKSVSAGN
;
A
#
# COMPACT_ATOMS: atom_id res chain seq x y z
N MET A 1 -88.42 13.24 12.52
CA MET A 1 -87.84 12.04 13.15
C MET A 1 -87.04 11.31 12.08
N MET A 2 -85.71 11.27 12.26
CA MET A 2 -84.71 10.30 11.75
C MET A 2 -84.64 10.05 10.22
N THR A 3 -83.50 10.10 9.52
CA THR A 3 -82.07 10.11 9.87
C THR A 3 -81.27 10.57 8.63
N PHE A 4 -80.56 11.71 8.70
CA PHE A 4 -79.51 12.08 7.74
C PHE A 4 -78.11 11.82 8.32
N GLU A 5 -77.97 10.77 9.12
CA GLU A 5 -76.71 10.36 9.77
C GLU A 5 -76.03 9.16 9.09
N VAL A 6 -76.49 8.76 7.89
CA VAL A 6 -75.88 7.64 7.15
C VAL A 6 -74.76 8.10 6.20
N SER A 7 -74.61 9.40 5.93
CA SER A 7 -73.72 9.80 4.82
C SER A 7 -72.28 10.16 5.20
N HIS A 8 -71.94 10.53 6.43
CA HIS A 8 -70.55 10.91 6.77
C HIS A 8 -69.77 9.75 7.38
N ARG A 9 -70.39 9.01 8.29
CA ARG A 9 -69.76 7.87 8.97
C ARG A 9 -69.45 6.74 7.99
N GLY A 10 -70.31 6.51 6.99
CA GLY A 10 -70.06 5.53 5.93
C GLY A 10 -68.87 5.90 5.03
N ILE A 11 -68.72 7.19 4.70
CA ILE A 11 -67.58 7.69 3.92
C ILE A 11 -66.27 7.54 4.71
N LEU A 12 -66.26 7.91 6.00
CA LEU A 12 -65.08 7.77 6.86
C LEU A 12 -64.65 6.31 7.05
N LEU A 13 -65.61 5.38 7.13
CA LEU A 13 -65.31 3.94 7.21
C LEU A 13 -64.68 3.44 5.91
N ASN A 14 -65.19 3.88 4.75
CA ASN A 14 -64.60 3.52 3.46
C ASN A 14 -63.19 4.12 3.25
N GLU A 15 -62.94 5.34 3.72
CA GLU A 15 -61.60 5.94 3.73
C GLU A 15 -60.63 5.19 4.65
N LEU A 16 -61.11 4.75 5.83
CA LEU A 16 -60.32 3.95 6.77
C LEU A 16 -59.97 2.57 6.20
N ASP A 17 -60.89 1.94 5.47
CA ASP A 17 -60.65 0.68 4.76
C ASP A 17 -59.62 0.87 3.63
N GLY A 18 -59.69 1.99 2.90
CA GLY A 18 -58.67 2.38 1.93
C GLY A 18 -57.29 2.54 2.55
N LEU A 19 -57.19 3.29 3.65
CA LEU A 19 -55.93 3.51 4.37
C LEU A 19 -55.35 2.21 4.94
N THR A 20 -56.22 1.29 5.37
CA THR A 20 -55.81 -0.04 5.87
C THR A 20 -55.21 -0.88 4.74
N THR A 21 -55.82 -0.81 3.56
CA THR A 21 -55.28 -1.45 2.34
C THR A 21 -53.90 -0.87 1.99
N ASP A 22 -53.77 0.45 1.92
CA ASP A 22 -52.50 1.13 1.60
C ASP A 22 -51.40 0.77 2.59
N ARG A 23 -51.73 0.72 3.89
CA ARG A 23 -50.79 0.31 4.95
C ARG A 23 -50.34 -1.14 4.78
N ASN A 24 -51.25 -2.04 4.42
CA ASN A 24 -50.92 -3.45 4.21
C ASN A 24 -50.04 -3.65 2.97
N ASP A 25 -50.31 -2.91 1.89
CA ASP A 25 -49.47 -2.90 0.69
C ASP A 25 -48.07 -2.36 1.00
N LEU A 26 -47.99 -1.28 1.80
CA LEU A 26 -46.71 -0.74 2.25
C LEU A 26 -45.94 -1.76 3.11
N GLN A 27 -46.62 -2.46 4.02
CA GLN A 27 -46.01 -3.51 4.84
C GLN A 27 -45.49 -4.66 3.97
N ALA A 28 -46.25 -5.08 2.95
CA ALA A 28 -45.82 -6.12 2.02
C ALA A 28 -44.55 -5.69 1.24
N LYS A 29 -44.54 -4.46 0.71
CA LYS A 29 -43.36 -3.87 0.04
C LYS A 29 -42.15 -3.76 0.97
N LEU A 30 -42.35 -3.35 2.22
CA LEU A 30 -41.27 -3.29 3.22
C LEU A 30 -40.69 -4.67 3.53
N ASN A 31 -41.54 -5.69 3.65
CA ASN A 31 -41.12 -7.06 3.90
C ASN A 31 -40.37 -7.64 2.70
N GLU A 32 -40.80 -7.33 1.47
CA GLU A 32 -40.11 -7.71 0.23
C GLU A 32 -38.73 -7.04 0.15
N VAL A 33 -38.66 -5.73 0.37
CA VAL A 33 -37.38 -5.00 0.40
C VAL A 33 -36.48 -5.55 1.49
N ALA A 34 -36.98 -5.79 2.70
CA ALA A 34 -36.21 -6.35 3.81
C ALA A 34 -35.68 -7.77 3.49
N SER A 35 -36.47 -8.59 2.81
CA SER A 35 -36.04 -9.93 2.36
C SER A 35 -35.01 -9.86 1.24
N ASN A 36 -35.07 -8.81 0.41
CA ASN A 36 -34.14 -8.55 -0.70
C ASN A 36 -32.98 -7.61 -0.33
N LYS A 37 -32.86 -7.16 0.93
CA LYS A 37 -31.70 -6.43 1.46
C LYS A 37 -30.51 -7.38 1.53
N GLN A 38 -29.98 -7.75 0.38
CA GLN A 38 -28.65 -8.28 0.28
C GLN A 38 -27.72 -7.06 0.39
N PRO A 39 -27.04 -6.85 1.52
CA PRO A 39 -26.07 -5.76 1.61
C PRO A 39 -25.07 -6.00 0.50
N SER A 40 -25.08 -5.11 -0.49
CA SER A 40 -24.01 -4.78 -1.43
C SER A 40 -22.92 -5.86 -1.60
N LYS A 41 -23.29 -7.14 -1.83
CA LYS A 41 -22.36 -8.29 -1.77
C LYS A 41 -21.21 -8.11 -2.75
N HIS A 42 -21.50 -7.46 -3.86
CA HIS A 42 -20.53 -7.08 -4.87
C HIS A 42 -19.48 -6.06 -4.38
N PHE A 43 -19.87 -5.07 -3.57
CA PHE A 43 -18.91 -4.12 -3.00
C PHE A 43 -18.07 -4.77 -1.89
N LEU A 44 -18.67 -5.64 -1.07
CA LEU A 44 -17.93 -6.43 -0.09
C LEU A 44 -16.90 -7.34 -0.77
N ALA A 45 -17.29 -8.05 -1.85
CA ALA A 45 -16.37 -8.88 -2.63
C ALA A 45 -15.22 -8.07 -3.24
N GLN A 46 -15.48 -6.85 -3.72
CA GLN A 46 -14.41 -5.96 -4.21
C GLN A 46 -13.46 -5.53 -3.10
N ILE A 47 -13.96 -5.26 -1.89
CA ILE A 47 -13.11 -4.96 -0.72
C ILE A 47 -12.25 -6.18 -0.37
N ASP A 48 -12.87 -7.37 -0.32
CA ASP A 48 -12.22 -8.64 0.00
C ASP A 48 -11.15 -9.02 -1.04
N GLU A 49 -11.29 -8.61 -2.29
CA GLU A 49 -10.27 -8.78 -3.34
C GLU A 49 -9.18 -7.69 -3.26
N TRP A 50 -9.58 -6.44 -3.05
CA TRP A 50 -8.67 -5.29 -3.01
C TRP A 50 -7.66 -5.40 -1.86
N GLN A 51 -8.11 -5.82 -0.67
CA GLN A 51 -7.28 -5.90 0.52
C GLN A 51 -6.04 -6.79 0.34
N PRO A 52 -6.16 -8.10 0.02
CA PRO A 52 -4.99 -8.97 -0.15
C PRO A 52 -4.13 -8.54 -1.34
N THR A 53 -4.75 -8.03 -2.42
CA THR A 53 -4.02 -7.54 -3.60
C THR A 53 -3.13 -6.34 -3.25
N THR A 54 -3.63 -5.42 -2.43
CA THR A 54 -2.88 -4.23 -2.03
C THR A 54 -1.76 -4.59 -1.05
N ILE A 55 -2.01 -5.49 -0.10
CA ILE A 55 -0.98 -6.03 0.80
C ILE A 55 0.15 -6.66 -0.03
N ALA A 56 -0.18 -7.51 -1.00
CA ALA A 56 0.82 -8.16 -1.85
C ALA A 56 1.68 -7.16 -2.65
N LYS A 57 1.08 -6.05 -3.13
CA LYS A 57 1.84 -4.98 -3.81
C LYS A 57 2.82 -4.29 -2.87
N VAL A 58 2.42 -4.01 -1.63
CA VAL A 58 3.30 -3.41 -0.61
C VAL A 58 4.44 -4.36 -0.26
N GLU A 59 4.14 -5.65 -0.08
CA GLU A 59 5.16 -6.68 0.17
C GLU A 59 6.16 -6.79 -0.98
N GLN A 60 5.68 -6.78 -2.23
CA GLN A 60 6.52 -6.81 -3.42
C GLN A 60 7.44 -5.59 -3.48
N ALA A 61 6.93 -4.39 -3.25
CA ALA A 61 7.73 -3.17 -3.23
C ALA A 61 8.81 -3.22 -2.14
N ALA A 62 8.46 -3.67 -0.94
CA ALA A 62 9.41 -3.84 0.16
C ALA A 62 10.51 -4.86 -0.19
N GLU A 63 10.14 -5.99 -0.81
CA GLU A 63 11.10 -7.02 -1.21
C GLU A 63 12.05 -6.53 -2.32
N LEU A 64 11.55 -5.79 -3.29
CA LEU A 64 12.39 -5.15 -4.31
C LEU A 64 13.39 -4.18 -3.68
N ALA A 65 12.95 -3.35 -2.73
CA ALA A 65 13.84 -2.43 -2.01
C ALA A 65 14.93 -3.19 -1.23
N ARG A 66 14.58 -4.26 -0.50
CA ARG A 66 15.56 -5.11 0.20
C ARG A 66 16.60 -5.68 -0.77
N ARG A 67 16.17 -6.21 -1.92
CA ARG A 67 17.08 -6.75 -2.94
C ARG A 67 18.02 -5.69 -3.50
N GLN A 68 17.54 -4.47 -3.70
CA GLN A 68 18.38 -3.37 -4.15
C GLN A 68 19.45 -3.01 -3.12
N VAL A 69 19.08 -2.95 -1.83
CA VAL A 69 20.04 -2.74 -0.73
C VAL A 69 21.12 -3.84 -0.75
N PHE A 70 20.72 -5.11 -0.80
CA PHE A 70 21.68 -6.22 -0.87
C PHE A 70 22.59 -6.14 -2.08
N LYS A 71 22.03 -5.81 -3.26
CA LYS A 71 22.80 -5.70 -4.49
C LYS A 71 23.86 -4.60 -4.39
N ILE A 72 23.48 -3.40 -3.93
CA ILE A 72 24.40 -2.27 -3.81
C ILE A 72 25.53 -2.59 -2.82
N THR A 73 25.18 -3.12 -1.64
CA THR A 73 26.17 -3.47 -0.62
C THR A 73 27.11 -4.57 -1.10
N ASN A 74 26.58 -5.64 -1.71
CA ASN A 74 27.40 -6.74 -2.21
C ASN A 74 28.31 -6.31 -3.37
N SER A 75 27.82 -5.55 -4.33
CA SER A 75 28.65 -5.08 -5.46
C SER A 75 29.80 -4.20 -4.97
N LYS A 76 29.57 -3.35 -3.95
CA LYS A 76 30.66 -2.57 -3.33
C LYS A 76 31.67 -3.45 -2.60
N TRP A 77 31.18 -4.44 -1.85
CA TRP A 77 32.04 -5.38 -1.16
C TRP A 77 32.92 -6.21 -2.12
N GLU A 78 32.34 -6.67 -3.23
CA GLU A 78 33.05 -7.39 -4.29
C GLU A 78 34.14 -6.52 -4.91
N GLU A 79 33.85 -5.25 -5.18
CA GLU A 79 34.83 -4.32 -5.75
C GLU A 79 35.99 -4.06 -4.78
N ILE A 80 35.71 -3.81 -3.50
CA ILE A 80 36.76 -3.66 -2.46
C ILE A 80 37.62 -4.93 -2.38
N THR A 81 36.98 -6.10 -2.39
CA THR A 81 37.69 -7.39 -2.33
C THR A 81 38.61 -7.57 -3.53
N ARG A 82 38.13 -7.25 -4.74
CA ARG A 82 38.89 -7.32 -5.98
C ARG A 82 40.10 -6.38 -5.96
N GLN A 83 39.88 -5.12 -5.59
CA GLN A 83 40.95 -4.12 -5.47
C GLN A 83 42.00 -4.54 -4.43
N PHE A 84 41.57 -5.07 -3.27
CA PHE A 84 42.47 -5.59 -2.26
C PHE A 84 43.32 -6.77 -2.76
N GLN A 85 42.74 -7.69 -3.53
CA GLN A 85 43.46 -8.80 -4.14
C GLN A 85 44.50 -8.30 -5.15
N THR A 86 44.13 -7.34 -6.01
CA THR A 86 45.05 -6.72 -6.96
C THR A 86 46.22 -6.05 -6.24
N LEU A 87 45.95 -5.21 -5.25
CA LEU A 87 46.96 -4.56 -4.41
C LEU A 87 47.90 -5.57 -3.75
N SER A 88 47.34 -6.65 -3.20
CA SER A 88 48.12 -7.71 -2.54
C SER A 88 49.06 -8.42 -3.51
N GLN A 89 48.60 -8.69 -4.73
CA GLN A 89 49.41 -9.31 -5.77
C GLN A 89 50.53 -8.36 -6.23
N GLU A 90 50.25 -7.08 -6.43
CA GLU A 90 51.25 -6.09 -6.80
C GLU A 90 52.33 -5.92 -5.73
N LEU A 91 51.94 -5.85 -4.45
CA LEU A 91 52.89 -5.80 -3.32
C LEU A 91 53.83 -7.01 -3.32
N LYS A 92 53.28 -8.20 -3.55
CA LYS A 92 54.07 -9.43 -3.65
C LYS A 92 55.06 -9.38 -4.81
N GLU A 93 54.62 -8.94 -5.99
CA GLU A 93 55.49 -8.83 -7.16
C GLU A 93 56.63 -7.83 -6.97
N LEU A 94 56.36 -6.70 -6.33
CA LEU A 94 57.37 -5.69 -6.03
C LEU A 94 58.41 -6.19 -5.01
N GLN A 95 57.96 -6.95 -4.01
CA GLN A 95 58.85 -7.63 -3.06
C GLN A 95 59.73 -8.67 -3.78
N ASP A 96 59.13 -9.50 -4.63
CA ASP A 96 59.83 -10.58 -5.35
C ASP A 96 60.85 -10.03 -6.36
N LYS A 97 60.49 -8.96 -7.10
CA LYS A 97 61.34 -8.36 -8.14
C LYS A 97 62.43 -7.42 -7.60
N LYS A 98 62.42 -7.09 -6.29
CA LYS A 98 63.32 -6.10 -5.65
C LYS A 98 63.42 -4.75 -6.38
N GLY A 99 62.41 -4.41 -7.18
CA GLY A 99 62.35 -3.19 -7.98
C GLY A 99 61.19 -2.35 -7.49
N VAL A 100 61.43 -1.59 -6.42
CA VAL A 100 60.47 -0.63 -5.87
C VAL A 100 61.02 0.77 -6.13
N VAL A 101 60.24 1.63 -6.77
CA VAL A 101 60.55 3.06 -6.83
C VAL A 101 59.62 3.85 -5.92
N GLU A 102 60.03 5.07 -5.55
CA GLU A 102 59.30 5.94 -4.63
C GLU A 102 57.85 6.17 -5.08
N GLN A 103 57.63 6.31 -6.40
CA GLN A 103 56.30 6.49 -6.98
C GLN A 103 55.37 5.29 -6.73
N ASP A 104 55.88 4.05 -6.76
CA ASP A 104 55.08 2.86 -6.47
C ASP A 104 54.62 2.89 -5.01
N LEU A 105 55.52 3.23 -4.08
CA LEU A 105 55.19 3.32 -2.66
C LEU A 105 54.15 4.42 -2.36
N ILE A 106 54.24 5.57 -3.03
CA ILE A 106 53.27 6.65 -2.89
C ILE A 106 51.90 6.18 -3.39
N ARG A 107 51.84 5.57 -4.58
CA ARG A 107 50.59 5.07 -5.18
C ARG A 107 49.93 4.01 -4.30
N LEU A 108 50.69 3.00 -3.86
CA LEU A 108 50.16 1.91 -3.01
C LEU A 108 49.65 2.42 -1.67
N LYS A 109 50.31 3.43 -1.07
CA LYS A 109 49.81 4.07 0.16
C LYS A 109 48.48 4.79 -0.08
N GLN A 110 48.32 5.45 -1.21
CA GLN A 110 47.06 6.11 -1.58
C GLN A 110 45.95 5.09 -1.82
N GLU A 111 46.24 3.99 -2.52
CA GLU A 111 45.28 2.89 -2.74
C GLU A 111 44.84 2.25 -1.42
N ILE A 112 45.78 1.97 -0.49
CA ILE A 112 45.46 1.46 0.85
C ILE A 112 44.57 2.44 1.61
N HIS A 113 44.88 3.74 1.57
CA HIS A 113 44.08 4.76 2.23
C HIS A 113 42.66 4.80 1.66
N GLN A 114 42.52 4.78 0.32
CA GLN A 114 41.23 4.79 -0.35
C GLN A 114 40.39 3.56 0.01
N LEU A 115 40.99 2.35 -0.05
CA LEU A 115 40.33 1.11 0.35
C LEU A 115 39.82 1.15 1.80
N ASN A 116 40.59 1.76 2.71
CA ASN A 116 40.19 1.89 4.11
C ASN A 116 38.99 2.85 4.28
N GLU A 117 38.95 3.95 3.51
CA GLU A 117 37.79 4.85 3.49
C GLU A 117 36.56 4.19 2.87
N ASP A 118 36.73 3.45 1.77
CA ASP A 118 35.64 2.71 1.12
C ASP A 118 35.06 1.63 2.05
N LEU A 119 35.91 0.92 2.80
CA LEU A 119 35.50 -0.01 3.85
C LEU A 119 34.68 0.67 4.94
N LYS A 120 35.11 1.84 5.42
CA LYS A 120 34.35 2.61 6.42
C LYS A 120 32.98 3.03 5.86
N GLN A 121 32.91 3.47 4.61
CA GLN A 121 31.65 3.87 3.98
C GLN A 121 30.65 2.70 3.88
N VAL A 122 31.12 1.51 3.49
CA VAL A 122 30.29 0.30 3.45
C VAL A 122 29.84 -0.09 4.86
N ALA A 123 30.74 -0.04 5.85
CA ALA A 123 30.41 -0.38 7.24
C ALA A 123 29.42 0.59 7.89
N GLN A 124 29.49 1.89 7.55
CA GLN A 124 28.63 2.93 8.11
C GLN A 124 27.27 3.04 7.40
N SER A 125 27.00 2.22 6.38
CA SER A 125 25.78 2.30 5.55
C SER A 125 25.54 3.68 4.92
N SER A 126 26.55 4.55 4.88
CA SER A 126 26.42 5.95 4.46
C SER A 126 26.18 6.13 2.96
N THR A 127 26.18 5.03 2.20
CA THR A 127 26.04 5.05 0.75
C THR A 127 24.66 4.63 0.24
N ILE A 128 23.71 4.37 1.15
CA ILE A 128 22.34 4.00 0.79
C ILE A 128 21.38 4.97 1.47
N GLU A 129 20.53 5.60 0.68
CA GLU A 129 19.43 6.42 1.16
C GLU A 129 18.11 5.68 0.96
N LEU A 130 17.39 5.42 2.05
CA LEU A 130 16.07 4.79 2.00
C LEU A 130 15.01 5.88 1.81
N ASN A 131 14.41 5.90 0.63
CA ASN A 131 13.28 6.78 0.32
C ASN A 131 11.98 6.01 0.52
N MET A 132 11.22 6.39 1.55
CA MET A 132 9.94 5.76 1.90
C MET A 132 8.95 6.85 2.33
N GLU A 133 7.77 6.85 1.71
CA GLU A 133 6.64 7.58 2.25
C GLU A 133 6.20 6.92 3.55
N GLN A 134 6.15 7.71 4.62
CA GLN A 134 5.78 7.21 5.93
C GLN A 134 4.29 6.78 5.90
N SER A 135 3.98 5.67 6.57
CA SER A 135 2.64 5.08 6.53
C SER A 135 1.55 6.00 7.09
N ASP A 136 1.91 6.92 7.98
CA ASP A 136 1.06 7.96 8.55
C ASP A 136 0.71 9.09 7.56
N LYS A 137 1.52 9.29 6.52
CA LYS A 137 1.22 10.22 5.41
C LYS A 137 0.26 9.63 4.38
N ILE A 138 0.16 8.30 4.33
CA ILE A 138 -0.76 7.61 3.44
C ILE A 138 -2.16 7.69 4.05
N VAL A 139 -3.03 8.51 3.44
CA VAL A 139 -4.43 8.61 3.85
C VAL A 139 -5.20 7.42 3.30
N TRP A 140 -5.15 6.30 4.03
CA TRP A 140 -5.80 5.04 3.64
C TRP A 140 -7.31 5.20 3.40
N GLN A 141 -7.96 6.11 4.12
CA GLN A 141 -9.39 6.43 3.96
C GLN A 141 -9.72 7.09 2.62
N HIS A 142 -8.73 7.61 1.89
CA HIS A 142 -8.92 8.08 0.51
C HIS A 142 -8.60 6.99 -0.53
N MET A 143 -7.94 5.90 -0.13
CA MET A 143 -7.64 4.78 -1.03
C MET A 143 -8.81 3.80 -1.14
N ILE A 144 -9.59 3.64 -0.06
CA ILE A 144 -10.81 2.86 -0.05
C ILE A 144 -11.86 3.51 0.86
N TYR A 145 -13.02 3.82 0.29
CA TYR A 145 -14.14 4.42 1.02
C TYR A 145 -15.47 4.04 0.38
N VAL A 146 -16.54 4.22 1.14
CA VAL A 146 -17.91 3.97 0.70
C VAL A 146 -18.71 5.26 0.93
N GLU A 147 -19.32 5.78 -0.13
CA GLU A 147 -20.20 6.95 -0.08
C GLU A 147 -21.64 6.54 -0.41
N GLU A 148 -22.60 7.08 0.33
CA GLU A 148 -24.02 6.94 0.00
C GLU A 148 -24.33 7.85 -1.19
N LYS A 149 -24.74 7.24 -2.30
CA LYS A 149 -25.20 8.01 -3.46
C LYS A 149 -26.59 8.58 -3.16
N SER A 150 -26.66 9.85 -2.77
CA SER A 150 -27.94 10.55 -2.67
C SER A 150 -28.55 10.68 -4.07
N VAL A 151 -29.69 10.05 -4.30
CA VAL A 151 -30.49 10.33 -5.50
C VAL A 151 -31.17 11.68 -5.27
N SER A 152 -30.64 12.73 -5.91
CA SER A 152 -31.34 13.98 -6.10
C SER A 152 -32.67 13.68 -6.79
N ALA A 153 -33.77 13.70 -6.04
CA ALA A 153 -35.11 13.72 -6.61
C ALA A 153 -35.22 15.00 -7.45
N GLY A 154 -35.16 14.84 -8.78
CA GLY A 154 -35.42 15.94 -9.70
C GLY A 154 -36.85 16.44 -9.51
N ASN A 155 -36.96 17.77 -9.38
CA ASN A 155 -38.19 18.55 -9.26
C ASN A 155 -39.25 18.22 -10.33
#